data_AF-M5BR83-F1
#
_entry.id   AF-M5BR83-F1
#
_cell.length_a   1.000
_cell.length_b   1.000
_cell.length_c   1.000
_cell.angle_alpha   90.00
_cell.angle_beta   90.00
_cell.angle_gamma   90.00
#
_symmetry.space_group_name_H-M   'P 1'
#
loop_
_entity.id
_entity.type
_entity.pdbx_description
1 polymer ?
#
loop_
_entity_poly.entity_id
_entity_poly.type
_entity_poly.pdbx_seq_one_letter_code
_entity_poly.pdbx_strand_id
1 'polypeptide(L)'
;MSGCRSSYFYITGTTQTPHGSPPVEGDNNSFGDATGIPKAAESAIWTYDPVTNYLSPQWVNTDGSTPTNYLIYANDFNNAFVVTGDPVVFRETFGTPYPGVTFTCVPPKDA
;
A
#
# COMPACT_ATOMS: atom_id res chain seq x y z
N MET A 1 9.17 -37.91 -7.60
CA MET A 1 9.72 -36.80 -6.80
C MET A 1 9.07 -35.52 -7.28
N SER A 2 8.16 -34.94 -6.48
CA SER A 2 7.49 -33.68 -6.81
C SER A 2 8.49 -32.55 -6.64
N GLY A 3 8.75 -31.77 -7.70
CA GLY A 3 9.73 -30.70 -7.70
C GLY A 3 9.28 -29.55 -6.79
N CYS A 4 10.13 -29.19 -5.81
CA CYS A 4 9.99 -27.95 -5.08
C CYS A 4 10.12 -26.80 -6.08
N ARG A 5 9.03 -26.10 -6.37
CA ARG A 5 9.03 -25.00 -7.33
C ARG A 5 9.46 -23.75 -6.59
N SER A 6 10.56 -23.13 -7.00
CA SER A 6 10.99 -21.83 -6.50
C SER A 6 10.04 -20.75 -7.00
N SER A 7 8.92 -20.55 -6.31
CA SER A 7 8.05 -19.40 -6.54
C SER A 7 8.62 -18.21 -5.80
N TYR A 8 9.03 -17.18 -6.53
CA TYR A 8 9.48 -15.91 -5.97
C TYR A 8 8.75 -14.77 -6.69
N PHE A 9 8.62 -13.62 -6.02
CA PHE A 9 8.08 -12.41 -6.62
C PHE A 9 9.19 -11.35 -6.71
N TYR A 10 9.15 -10.53 -7.75
CA TYR A 10 10.00 -9.35 -7.86
C TYR A 10 9.25 -8.14 -7.35
N ILE A 11 9.88 -7.38 -6.45
CA ILE A 11 9.54 -5.98 -6.25
C ILE A 11 10.28 -5.23 -7.37
N THR A 12 9.52 -4.72 -8.35
CA THR A 12 10.08 -3.95 -9.46
C THR A 12 10.33 -2.49 -9.03
N GLY A 13 11.15 -1.79 -9.80
CA GLY A 13 11.40 -0.37 -9.60
C GLY A 13 10.14 0.48 -9.81
N THR A 14 10.08 1.57 -9.06
CA THR A 14 9.18 2.72 -9.27
C THR A 14 10.05 3.97 -9.40
N THR A 15 9.57 5.02 -10.06
CA THR A 15 10.22 6.32 -10.01
C THR A 15 10.09 6.86 -8.60
N GLN A 16 11.23 6.97 -7.91
CA GLN A 16 11.25 7.41 -6.52
C GLN A 16 10.80 8.86 -6.39
N THR A 17 9.92 9.10 -5.43
CA THR A 17 9.45 10.42 -5.03
C THR A 17 10.20 10.85 -3.76
N PRO A 18 10.45 12.15 -3.54
CA PRO A 18 11.09 12.59 -2.31
C PRO A 18 10.30 12.15 -1.08
N HIS A 19 11.00 11.73 -0.02
CA HIS A 19 10.36 11.39 1.24
C HIS A 19 9.61 12.60 1.81
N GLY A 20 8.35 12.38 2.21
CA GLY A 20 7.49 13.43 2.78
C GLY A 20 7.01 14.47 1.76
N SER A 21 7.22 14.26 0.46
CA SER A 21 6.57 15.11 -0.55
C SER A 21 5.11 14.69 -0.74
N PRO A 22 4.23 15.61 -1.17
CA PRO A 22 2.97 15.23 -1.79
C PRO A 22 3.18 14.36 -3.05
N PRO A 23 2.11 13.78 -3.62
CA PRO A 23 2.17 13.04 -4.86
C PRO A 23 2.83 13.88 -5.96
N VAL A 24 3.77 13.26 -6.66
CA VAL A 24 4.42 13.85 -7.83
C VAL A 24 4.02 13.08 -9.08
N GLU A 25 3.90 13.78 -10.19
CA GLU A 25 3.77 13.14 -11.49
C GLU A 25 5.01 12.28 -11.74
N GLY A 26 4.80 11.04 -12.13
CA GLY A 26 5.87 10.07 -12.35
C GLY A 26 5.55 9.17 -13.54
N ASP A 27 6.60 8.76 -14.25
CA ASP A 27 6.47 8.05 -15.52
C ASP A 27 5.95 6.59 -15.40
N ASN A 28 5.81 6.03 -14.19
CA ASN A 28 5.66 4.56 -14.00
C ASN A 28 4.90 4.13 -12.72
N ASN A 29 3.66 4.58 -12.53
CA ASN A 29 2.78 3.97 -11.53
C ASN A 29 1.85 2.92 -12.17
N SER A 30 1.70 1.78 -11.48
CA SER A 30 0.95 0.63 -12.01
C SER A 30 -0.53 0.92 -12.26
N PHE A 31 -1.12 1.88 -11.53
CA PHE A 31 -2.51 2.30 -11.75
C PHE A 31 -2.66 3.00 -13.10
N GLY A 32 -1.80 3.98 -13.40
CA GLY A 32 -1.79 4.69 -14.66
C GLY A 32 -1.51 3.76 -15.83
N ASP A 33 -0.53 2.86 -15.66
CA ASP A 33 -0.18 1.85 -16.67
C ASP A 33 -1.36 0.90 -16.97
N ALA A 34 -2.09 0.46 -15.94
CA ALA A 34 -3.19 -0.49 -16.10
C ALA A 34 -4.49 0.16 -16.61
N THR A 35 -4.74 1.42 -16.26
CA THR A 35 -6.03 2.10 -16.55
C THR A 35 -5.95 3.09 -17.69
N GLY A 36 -4.75 3.53 -18.07
CA GLY A 36 -4.53 4.64 -18.99
C GLY A 36 -4.88 6.02 -18.40
N ILE A 37 -5.20 6.11 -17.11
CA ILE A 37 -5.55 7.37 -16.43
C ILE A 37 -4.31 7.89 -15.70
N PRO A 38 -3.73 9.04 -16.12
CA PRO A 38 -2.59 9.63 -15.42
C PRO A 38 -2.94 9.96 -13.97
N LYS A 39 -2.05 9.55 -13.06
CA LYS A 39 -2.13 9.85 -11.63
C LYS A 39 -0.73 10.11 -11.09
N ALA A 40 -0.59 11.17 -10.31
CA ALA A 40 0.56 11.36 -9.44
C ALA A 40 0.65 10.23 -8.40
N ALA A 41 1.86 9.94 -7.94
CA ALA A 41 2.13 8.86 -6.99
C ALA A 41 3.12 9.31 -5.90
N GLU A 42 3.21 8.50 -4.84
CA GLU A 42 4.23 8.57 -3.78
C GLU A 42 4.87 7.19 -3.65
N SER A 43 6.21 7.12 -3.58
CA SER A 43 6.94 5.84 -3.44
C SER A 43 7.47 5.59 -2.03
N ALA A 44 7.71 6.65 -1.26
CA ALA A 44 8.34 6.60 0.06
C ALA A 44 7.33 6.70 1.22
N ILE A 45 6.28 5.87 1.18
CA ILE A 45 5.14 5.95 2.12
C ILE A 45 5.21 4.96 3.28
N TRP A 46 6.11 3.97 3.27
CA TRP A 46 6.14 2.92 4.29
C TRP A 46 7.19 3.19 5.36
N THR A 47 6.78 3.14 6.63
CA THR A 47 7.67 3.25 7.79
C THR A 47 7.65 1.97 8.61
N TYR A 48 8.84 1.47 8.93
CA TYR A 48 9.02 0.35 9.86
C TYR A 48 9.35 0.88 11.26
N ASP A 49 8.56 0.51 12.25
CA ASP A 49 8.84 0.76 13.66
C ASP A 49 9.48 -0.48 14.30
N PRO A 50 10.77 -0.42 14.70
CA PRO A 50 11.47 -1.56 15.28
C PRO A 50 11.05 -1.90 16.73
N VAL A 51 10.29 -1.03 17.41
CA VAL A 51 9.80 -1.27 18.77
C VAL A 51 8.51 -2.10 18.72
N THR A 52 7.60 -1.76 17.82
CA THR A 52 6.30 -2.45 17.66
C THR A 52 6.33 -3.54 16.59
N ASN A 53 7.37 -3.56 15.75
CA ASN A 53 7.48 -4.34 14.51
C ASN A 53 6.39 -4.03 13.48
N TYR A 54 5.74 -2.86 13.57
CA TYR A 54 4.71 -2.46 12.62
C TYR A 54 5.31 -1.87 11.35
N LEU A 55 4.70 -2.23 10.22
CA LEU A 55 4.93 -1.60 8.93
C LEU A 55 3.69 -0.76 8.59
N SER A 56 3.81 0.56 8.68
CA SER A 56 2.68 1.48 8.55
C SER A 56 2.83 2.38 7.33
N PRO A 57 1.76 2.60 6.55
CA PRO A 57 1.76 3.58 5.48
C PRO A 57 1.49 4.98 6.04
N GLN A 58 2.12 5.99 5.45
CA GLN A 58 1.80 7.41 5.63
C GLN A 58 1.94 8.13 4.29
N TRP A 59 0.84 8.66 3.74
CA TRP A 59 0.89 9.55 2.57
C TRP A 59 0.81 11.02 2.97
N VAL A 60 1.15 11.91 2.04
CA VAL A 60 1.06 13.36 2.21
C VAL A 60 0.07 13.93 1.21
N ASN A 61 -0.97 14.64 1.64
CA ASN A 61 -1.92 15.27 0.72
C ASN A 61 -1.25 16.38 -0.12
N THR A 62 -1.88 16.77 -1.23
CA THR A 62 -1.40 17.88 -2.10
C THR A 62 -1.23 19.21 -1.34
N ASP A 63 -2.00 19.43 -0.28
CA ASP A 63 -1.88 20.60 0.60
C ASP A 63 -0.79 20.48 1.67
N GLY A 64 -0.03 19.37 1.68
CA GLY A 64 1.02 19.07 2.65
C GLY A 64 0.54 18.45 3.96
N SER A 65 -0.78 18.23 4.14
CA SER A 65 -1.30 17.59 5.36
C SER A 65 -1.05 16.07 5.38
N THR A 66 -0.88 15.51 6.58
CA THR A 66 -0.63 14.08 6.80
C THR A 66 -1.82 13.44 7.54
N PRO A 67 -2.83 12.95 6.82
CA PRO A 67 -4.00 12.35 7.47
C PRO A 67 -3.62 11.03 8.14
N THR A 68 -4.40 10.61 9.13
CA THR A 68 -4.29 9.24 9.65
C THR A 68 -4.59 8.25 8.54
N ASN A 69 -3.69 7.28 8.35
CA ASN A 69 -3.88 6.22 7.39
C ASN A 69 -4.34 4.92 8.06
N TYR A 70 -5.27 4.26 7.40
CA TYR A 70 -5.83 2.98 7.81
C TYR A 70 -5.56 1.97 6.72
N LEU A 71 -5.04 0.81 7.11
CA LEU A 71 -4.92 -0.33 6.22
C LEU A 71 -6.19 -1.19 6.37
N ILE A 72 -6.83 -1.48 5.25
CA ILE A 72 -8.01 -2.36 5.19
C ILE A 72 -7.76 -3.49 4.20
N TYR A 73 -8.45 -4.62 4.39
CA TYR A 73 -8.45 -5.71 3.44
C TYR A 73 -9.73 -5.70 2.63
N ALA A 74 -9.62 -5.35 1.34
CA ALA A 74 -10.69 -5.48 0.36
C ALA A 74 -10.89 -6.97 0.02
N ASN A 75 -11.63 -7.64 0.90
CA ASN A 75 -11.88 -9.08 0.89
C ASN A 75 -13.06 -9.49 -0.01
N ASP A 76 -13.31 -8.73 -1.07
CA ASP A 76 -14.29 -9.00 -2.11
C ASP A 76 -13.61 -9.65 -3.33
N PHE A 77 -14.04 -9.32 -4.55
CA PHE A 77 -13.38 -9.80 -5.76
C PHE A 77 -11.97 -9.20 -5.98
N ASN A 78 -11.62 -8.08 -5.31
CA ASN A 78 -10.32 -7.44 -5.47
C ASN A 78 -9.20 -8.17 -4.71
N ASN A 79 -9.51 -8.79 -3.57
CA ASN A 79 -8.53 -9.46 -2.69
C ASN A 79 -7.24 -8.65 -2.48
N ALA A 80 -7.39 -7.37 -2.15
CA ALA A 80 -6.31 -6.40 -2.11
C ALA A 80 -6.19 -5.71 -0.75
N PHE A 81 -4.98 -5.29 -0.38
CA PHE A 81 -4.78 -4.35 0.72
C PHE A 81 -4.96 -2.93 0.20
N VAL A 82 -5.74 -2.13 0.92
CA VAL A 82 -6.03 -0.74 0.55
C VAL A 82 -5.64 0.16 1.72
N VAL A 83 -5.01 1.28 1.41
CA VAL A 83 -4.78 2.35 2.37
C VAL A 83 -5.87 3.41 2.18
N THR A 84 -6.54 3.82 3.26
CA THR A 84 -7.58 4.85 3.23
C THR A 84 -7.38 5.87 4.37
N GLY A 85 -7.86 7.09 4.19
CA GLY A 85 -7.91 8.12 5.23
C GLY A 85 -9.17 8.01 6.09
N ASP A 86 -10.19 7.32 5.59
CA ASP A 86 -11.46 7.11 6.28
C ASP A 86 -12.07 5.75 5.87
N PRO A 87 -12.02 4.73 6.75
CA PRO A 87 -12.62 3.43 6.47
C PRO A 87 -14.14 3.46 6.32
N VAL A 88 -14.84 4.41 6.95
CA VAL A 88 -16.30 4.52 6.88
C VAL A 88 -16.69 5.03 5.50
N VAL A 89 -16.13 6.18 5.09
CA VAL A 89 -16.41 6.77 3.77
C VAL A 89 -16.02 5.81 2.64
N PHE A 90 -14.89 5.10 2.79
CA PHE A 90 -14.47 4.11 1.80
C PHE A 90 -15.50 2.97 1.66
N ARG A 91 -16.01 2.43 2.76
CA ARG A 91 -17.02 1.36 2.74
C ARG A 91 -18.37 1.84 2.19
N GLU A 92 -18.77 3.08 2.50
CA GLU A 92 -19.98 3.69 1.92
C GLU A 92 -19.88 3.84 0.39
N THR A 93 -18.66 4.11 -0.11
CA THR A 93 -18.41 4.30 -1.55
C THR A 93 -18.32 2.98 -2.31
N PHE A 94 -17.59 2.00 -1.77
CA PHE A 94 -17.24 0.77 -2.50
C PHE A 94 -17.97 -0.49 -2.03
N GLY A 95 -18.84 -0.38 -1.00
CA GLY A 95 -19.61 -1.49 -0.45
C GLY A 95 -18.75 -2.47 0.36
N THR A 96 -19.40 -3.42 1.07
CA THR A 96 -18.77 -4.46 1.91
C THR A 96 -18.09 -3.97 3.19
N PRO A 97 -18.22 -4.67 4.33
CA PRO A 97 -17.47 -4.35 5.54
C PRO A 97 -16.00 -4.80 5.38
N TYR A 98 -15.17 -3.96 4.76
CA TYR A 98 -13.73 -4.21 4.67
C TYR A 98 -13.06 -4.08 6.05
N PRO A 99 -12.52 -5.16 6.64
CA PRO A 99 -11.90 -5.10 7.96
C PRO A 99 -10.62 -4.27 7.93
N GLY A 100 -10.37 -3.56 9.04
CA GLY A 100 -9.05 -2.97 9.28
C GLY A 100 -8.03 -4.06 9.60
N VAL A 101 -6.81 -3.87 9.12
CA VAL A 101 -5.70 -4.81 9.31
C VAL A 101 -4.41 -4.06 9.67
N THR A 102 -3.39 -4.79 10.12
CA THR A 102 -2.07 -4.25 10.42
C THR A 102 -1.02 -5.16 9.80
N PHE A 103 0.05 -4.58 9.27
CA PHE A 103 1.23 -5.33 8.89
C PHE A 103 2.22 -5.36 10.04
N THR A 104 2.66 -6.56 10.39
CA THR A 104 3.66 -6.80 11.42
C THR A 104 4.77 -7.64 10.83
N CYS A 105 6.00 -7.16 10.93
CA CYS A 105 7.17 -7.96 10.62
C CYS A 105 7.31 -9.05 11.70
N VAL A 106 7.28 -10.31 11.28
CA VAL A 106 7.49 -11.47 12.16
C VAL A 106 8.78 -12.18 11.75
N PRO A 107 9.45 -12.89 12.68
CA PRO A 107 10.56 -13.75 12.32
C PRO A 107 10.17 -14.72 11.19
N PRO A 108 11.10 -15.07 10.28
CA PRO A 108 10.84 -16.08 9.27
C PRO A 108 10.43 -17.40 9.93
N LYS A 109 9.42 -18.06 9.35
CA LYS A 109 8.83 -19.29 9.91
C LYS A 109 9.82 -20.44 10.08
N ASP A 110 10.92 -20.43 9.30
CA ASP A 110 11.93 -21.49 9.25
C ASP A 110 13.36 -20.94 9.47
N ALA A 111 13.52 -19.91 10.30
CA ALA A 111 14.82 -19.39 10.72
C ALA A 111 15.50 -20.27 11.78
#